data_AF-A0A523PU16-F1
#
_entry.id   AF-A0A523PU16-F1
#
_cell.length_a   1.000
_cell.length_b   1.000
_cell.length_c   1.000
_cell.angle_alpha   90.00
_cell.angle_beta   90.00
_cell.angle_gamma   90.00
#
_symmetry.space_group_name_H-M   'P 1'
#
loop_
_entity.id
_entity.type
_entity.pdbx_description
1 polymer ?
#
loop_
_entity_poly.entity_id
_entity_poly.type
_entity_poly.pdbx_seq_one_letter_code
_entity_poly.pdbx_strand_id
1 'polypeptide(L)' 'MRMISAIRAGFGTSSELIGGLWRGPYWWLVPVAALLLPAAILFIFLQAVPLVAPFVYTVF' A
#
# COMPACT_ATOMS: atom_id res chain seq x y z
N MET A 1 23.39 -1.19 -14.60
CA MET A 1 23.19 0.27 -14.43
C MET A 1 21.75 0.73 -14.74
N ARG A 2 21.07 0.24 -15.81
CA ARG A 2 19.66 0.58 -16.13
C ARG A 2 18.62 0.19 -15.05
N MET A 3 18.83 -0.93 -14.35
CA MET A 3 17.91 -1.38 -13.28
C MET A 3 17.91 -0.44 -12.07
N ILE A 4 19.09 0.03 -11.66
CA ILE A 4 19.24 0.92 -10.49
C ILE A 4 18.61 2.28 -10.77
N SER A 5 18.75 2.81 -11.98
CA SER A 5 18.11 4.07 -12.38
C SER A 5 16.60 3.95 -12.46
N ALA A 6 16.07 2.81 -12.92
CA ALA A 6 14.63 2.56 -12.96
C ALA A 6 14.02 2.47 -11.55
N ILE A 7 14.68 1.75 -10.64
CA ILE A 7 14.26 1.64 -9.23
C ILE A 7 14.30 3.03 -8.56
N ARG A 8 15.37 3.80 -8.78
CA ARG A 8 15.52 5.14 -8.22
C ARG A 8 14.45 6.11 -8.74
N ALA A 9 14.10 6.02 -10.02
CA ALA A 9 13.04 6.82 -10.62
C ALA A 9 11.66 6.46 -10.01
N GLY A 10 11.33 5.17 -9.92
CA GLY A 10 10.08 4.71 -9.32
C GLY A 10 9.94 5.07 -7.83
N PHE A 11 11.04 5.02 -7.08
CA PHE A 11 11.05 5.43 -5.68
C PHE A 11 10.83 6.94 -5.52
N GLY A 12 11.42 7.75 -6.41
CA GLY A 12 11.18 9.20 -6.47
C GLY A 12 9.71 9.53 -6.65
N THR A 13 9.08 8.98 -7.70
CA THR A 13 7.65 9.19 -7.98
C THR A 13 6.76 8.74 -6.82
N SER A 14 7.06 7.58 -6.22
CA SER A 14 6.28 7.07 -5.08
C SER A 14 6.34 8.01 -3.87
N SER A 15 7.52 8.57 -3.59
CA SER A 15 7.70 9.51 -2.48
C SER A 15 6.99 10.85 -2.71
N GLU A 16 6.97 11.35 -3.96
CA GLU A 16 6.23 12.56 -4.34
C GLU A 16 4.72 12.36 -4.18
N LEU A 17 4.19 11.20 -4.56
CA LEU A 17 2.77 10.89 -4.40
C LEU A 17 2.37 10.80 -2.92
N ILE A 18 3.17 10.13 -2.09
CA ILE A 18 2.92 10.05 -0.64
C ILE A 18 3.01 11.44 0.00
N GLY A 19 4.02 12.24 -0.37
CA GLY A 19 4.16 13.61 0.10
C GLY A 19 3.02 14.52 -0.33
N GLY A 20 2.55 14.36 -1.58
CA GLY A 20 1.39 15.07 -2.14
C GLY A 20 0.08 14.66 -1.47
N LEU A 21 -0.08 13.40 -1.08
CA LEU A 21 -1.22 12.93 -0.29
C LEU A 21 -1.24 13.57 1.10
N TRP A 22 -0.06 13.72 1.72
CA TRP A 22 0.10 14.25 3.07
C TRP A 22 -0.07 15.77 3.19
N ARG A 23 0.38 16.52 2.18
CA ARG A 23 0.39 17.99 2.19
C ARG A 23 -0.62 18.62 1.23
N GLY A 24 -1.25 17.82 0.38
CA GLY A 24 -2.18 18.27 -0.65
C GLY A 24 -3.63 18.38 -0.15
N PRO A 25 -4.56 18.76 -1.06
CA PRO A 25 -5.98 18.93 -0.75
C PRO A 25 -6.67 17.61 -0.34
N TYR A 26 -6.05 16.47 -0.63
CA TYR A 26 -6.59 15.12 -0.39
C TYR A 26 -6.15 14.53 0.95
N TRP A 27 -5.84 15.36 1.96
CA TRP A 27 -5.34 14.89 3.26
C TRP A 27 -6.27 13.85 3.93
N TRP A 28 -7.58 13.89 3.64
CA TRP A 28 -8.57 12.91 4.10
C TRP A 28 -8.31 11.48 3.62
N LEU A 29 -7.56 11.28 2.53
CA LEU A 29 -7.15 9.97 2.06
C LEU A 29 -6.00 9.37 2.88
N VAL A 30 -5.24 10.19 3.61
CA VAL A 30 -4.15 9.72 4.48
C VAL A 30 -4.66 8.72 5.53
N PRO A 31 -5.69 9.00 6.35
CA PRO A 31 -6.19 8.02 7.30
C PRO A 31 -6.74 6.74 6.63
N VAL A 32 -7.36 6.87 5.45
CA VAL A 32 -7.84 5.70 4.68
C VAL A 32 -6.68 4.84 4.22
N ALA A 33 -5.65 5.43 3.62
CA ALA A 33 -4.44 4.72 3.18
C ALA A 33 -3.67 4.13 4.37
N ALA A 34 -3.59 4.86 5.49
CA ALA A 34 -2.93 4.41 6.71
C ALA A 34 -3.64 3.22 7.37
N LEU A 35 -4.95 3.04 7.13
CA LEU A 35 -5.69 1.86 7.57
C LEU A 35 -5.58 0.71 6.54
N LEU A 36 -5.81 1.02 5.26
CA LEU A 36 -5.89 0.02 4.21
C LEU A 36 -4.54 -0.64 3.89
N LEU A 37 -3.43 0.11 3.91
CA LEU A 37 -2.11 -0.46 3.59
C LEU A 37 -1.67 -1.50 4.64
N PRO A 38 -1.70 -1.23 5.95
CA PRO A 38 -1.43 -2.25 6.96
C PRO A 38 -2.43 -3.41 6.92
N ALA A 39 -3.71 -3.14 6.69
CA ALA A 39 -4.73 -4.19 6.57
C ALA A 39 -4.43 -5.13 5.39
N ALA A 40 -4.07 -4.58 4.22
CA ALA A 40 -3.67 -5.37 3.06
C ALA A 40 -2.42 -6.21 3.36
N ILE A 41 -1.40 -5.62 3.98
CA ILE A 41 -0.19 -6.34 4.41
C ILE A 41 -0.55 -7.49 5.36
N LEU A 42 -1.42 -7.24 6.34
CA LEU A 42 -1.89 -8.27 7.28
C LEU A 42 -2.64 -9.39 6.56
N PHE A 43 -3.50 -9.05 5.61
CA PHE A 43 -4.29 -10.01 4.83
C PHE A 43 -3.44 -10.91 3.93
N ILE A 44 -2.29 -10.42 3.44
CA ILE A 44 -1.31 -11.26 2.72
C ILE A 44 -0.82 -12.44 3.59
N PHE A 45 -0.73 -12.26 4.91
CA PHE A 45 -0.33 -13.33 5.82
C PHE A 45 -1.53 -14.14 6.31
N LEU A 46 -2.68 -13.50 6.58
CA LEU A 46 -3.88 -14.20 7.07
C LEU A 46 -4.45 -15.19 6.07
N GLN A 47 -4.31 -14.95 4.76
CA GLN A 47 -4.71 -15.93 3.74
C GLN A 47 -3.92 -17.26 3.81
N ALA A 48 -2.74 -17.29 4.45
CA ALA A 48 -1.99 -18.52 4.64
C ALA A 48 -2.57 -19.41 5.76
N VAL A 49 -3.50 -18.87 6.58
CA VAL A 49 -4.17 -19.60 7.65
C VAL A 49 -5.45 -20.23 7.09
N PRO A 50 -5.58 -21.58 7.03
CA PRO A 50 -6.70 -22.25 6.37
C PRO A 50 -8.09 -21.86 6.92
N LEU A 51 -8.17 -21.57 8.22
CA LEU A 51 -9.42 -21.17 8.88
C LEU A 51 -9.84 -19.72 8.54
N VAL A 52 -8.87 -18.85 8.22
CA VAL A 52 -9.10 -17.40 8.00
C VAL A 52 -9.15 -17.05 6.51
N ALA A 53 -8.52 -17.86 5.66
CA ALA A 53 -8.44 -17.65 4.21
C ALA A 53 -9.80 -17.37 3.52
N PRO A 54 -10.90 -18.09 3.82
CA PRO A 54 -12.20 -17.83 3.20
C PRO A 54 -12.69 -16.39 3.38
N PHE A 55 -12.43 -15.79 4.56
CA PHE A 55 -12.82 -14.41 4.85
C PHE A 55 -12.00 -13.41 4.04
N VAL A 56 -10.71 -13.66 3.84
CA VAL A 56 -9.85 -12.82 3.01
C VAL A 56 -10.36 -12.79 1.55
N TYR A 57 -10.81 -13.93 1.02
CA TYR A 57 -11.39 -14.02 -0.33
C TYR A 57 -12.77 -13.35 -0.47
N THR A 58 -13.48 -13.07 0.62
CA THR A 58 -14.74 -12.32 0.52
C THR A 58 -14.54 -10.82 0.39
N VAL A 59 -13.35 -10.32 0.78
CA VAL A 59 -13.01 -8.90 0.80
C VAL A 59 -12.33 -8.45 -0.50
N PHE A 60 -11.66 -9.37 -1.22
CA PHE A 60 -10.94 -9.13 -2.47
C PHE A 60 -11.44 -10.04 -3.59
#